data_AF-A0A3C1WTQ6-F1
#
_entry.id   AF-A0A3C1WTQ6-F1
#
_cell.length_a   1.000
_cell.length_b   1.000
_cell.length_c   1.000
_cell.angle_alpha   90.00
_cell.angle_beta   90.00
_cell.angle_gamma   90.00
#
_symmetry.space_group_name_H-M   'P 1'
#
loop_
_entity.id
_entity.type
_entity.pdbx_description
1 polymer ?
#
loop_
_entity_poly.entity_id
_entity_poly.type
_entity_poly.pdbx_seq_one_letter_code
_entity_poly.pdbx_strand_id
1 'polypeptide(L)'
;MDYRISGIYNRCVTIELNNEDSFHTKAPVSVSINGEKIYDTDRNVIYLDGLTPDTTYEVEINGKKQTFKTKSETVLLDVCDFGAAGDGVHDDTAAVQAAISACPAGGTVYIPAGKYRCTPIFLKSRITVYIDTGAEILGETDREKYPKLPGMVTCQDEVHEISFASWEGNPLTSYASLFTAIDAKEIDIIGRGTINGNANNGDWWKYPKVKRGAWRPNTFFAVRCSHIRMAGVTIMNSPAWTIHPYYSDRLEFCCISIKNPADSPNTDGIDPESCSNVLISGTVIDVGDDCIAIKSGKYYMAKYHHKPSSEIVVRNCLFKNGHGAVTIGSEIAGGVNHVKVTQCVFEGTDRGVRIKTRRGRGK
;
A
#
# COMPACT_ATOMS: atom_id res chain seq x y z
N MET A 1 -4.08 -20.31 22.55
CA MET A 1 -4.76 -19.47 21.55
C MET A 1 -4.38 -20.05 20.19
N ASP A 2 -5.35 -20.49 19.40
CA ASP A 2 -5.05 -20.96 18.04
C ASP A 2 -4.73 -19.76 17.13
N TYR A 3 -4.09 -20.01 15.99
CA TYR A 3 -3.77 -18.99 15.00
C TYR A 3 -3.80 -19.59 13.60
N ARG A 4 -3.78 -18.71 12.59
CA ARG A 4 -3.60 -19.10 11.19
C ARG A 4 -2.41 -18.38 10.58
N ILE A 5 -1.67 -19.06 9.73
CA ILE A 5 -0.76 -18.42 8.79
C ILE A 5 -1.61 -17.65 7.77
N SER A 6 -1.58 -16.32 7.83
CA SER A 6 -2.44 -15.45 7.00
C SER A 6 -1.81 -15.08 5.66
N GLY A 7 -0.48 -15.16 5.55
CA GLY A 7 0.21 -14.86 4.30
C GLY A 7 1.64 -15.39 4.32
N ILE A 8 2.02 -16.07 3.25
CA ILE A 8 3.38 -16.59 3.04
C ILE A 8 4.01 -15.83 1.87
N TYR A 9 5.25 -15.39 2.07
CA TYR A 9 6.09 -14.70 1.11
C TYR A 9 7.41 -15.46 0.95
N ASN A 10 8.30 -14.96 0.10
CA ASN A 10 9.64 -15.54 -0.08
C ASN A 10 10.55 -15.32 1.15
N ARG A 11 10.42 -14.18 1.84
CA ARG A 11 11.33 -13.81 2.95
C ARG A 11 10.62 -13.39 4.25
N CYS A 12 9.29 -13.52 4.30
CA CYS A 12 8.50 -13.22 5.49
C CYS A 12 7.20 -14.03 5.54
N VAL A 13 6.55 -14.00 6.69
CA VAL A 13 5.23 -14.58 6.94
C VAL A 13 4.39 -13.63 7.78
N THR A 14 3.08 -13.58 7.51
CA THR A 14 2.10 -12.95 8.39
C THR A 14 1.26 -14.03 9.06
N ILE A 15 0.97 -13.84 10.34
CA ILE A 15 0.21 -14.77 11.17
C ILE A 15 -0.88 -13.99 11.88
N GLU A 16 -2.09 -14.52 11.92
CA GLU A 16 -3.22 -13.91 12.60
C GLU A 16 -3.73 -14.83 13.72
N LEU A 17 -3.77 -14.31 14.93
CA LEU A 17 -4.29 -15.01 16.10
C LEU A 17 -5.80 -15.17 15.99
N ASN A 18 -6.31 -16.33 16.39
CA ASN A 18 -7.74 -16.59 16.45
C ASN A 18 -8.26 -16.20 17.83
N ASN A 19 -8.73 -14.96 17.96
CA ASN A 19 -9.35 -14.42 19.17
C ASN A 19 -10.40 -13.34 18.80
N GLU A 20 -11.09 -12.83 19.82
CA GLU A 20 -12.09 -11.75 19.69
C GLU A 20 -11.55 -10.37 20.13
N ASP A 21 -10.29 -10.29 20.54
CA ASP A 21 -9.70 -9.06 21.05
C ASP A 21 -9.55 -8.05 19.90
N SER A 22 -9.58 -6.75 20.22
CA SER A 22 -9.46 -5.68 19.22
C SER A 22 -8.02 -5.23 19.12
N PHE A 23 -7.37 -5.57 18.01
CA PHE A 23 -6.00 -5.20 17.64
C PHE A 23 -4.89 -5.73 18.57
N HIS A 24 -5.00 -5.46 19.87
CA HIS A 24 -4.15 -5.97 20.91
C HIS A 24 -4.79 -7.18 21.62
N THR A 25 -4.01 -8.21 21.88
CA THR A 25 -4.34 -9.31 22.78
C THR A 25 -4.42 -8.81 24.23
N LYS A 26 -5.24 -9.45 25.07
CA LYS A 26 -5.33 -9.14 26.52
C LYS A 26 -4.01 -9.30 27.29
N ALA A 27 -3.12 -10.18 26.84
CA ALA A 27 -1.81 -10.39 27.42
C ALA A 27 -0.80 -10.72 26.30
N PRO A 28 0.46 -10.27 26.41
CA PRO A 28 1.48 -10.54 25.41
C PRO A 28 1.63 -12.04 25.12
N VAL A 29 1.93 -12.36 23.86
CA VAL A 29 2.22 -13.70 23.36
C VAL A 29 3.67 -13.79 22.93
N SER A 30 4.32 -14.91 23.25
CA SER A 30 5.69 -15.19 22.79
C SER A 30 5.65 -15.85 21.42
N VAL A 31 6.48 -15.36 20.51
CA VAL A 31 6.62 -15.89 19.14
C VAL A 31 7.99 -16.51 18.98
N SER A 32 8.03 -17.76 18.53
CA SER A 32 9.27 -18.50 18.27
C SER A 32 9.26 -19.12 16.88
N ILE A 33 10.45 -19.25 16.27
CA ILE A 33 10.67 -19.97 15.01
C ILE A 33 11.72 -21.04 15.26
N ASN A 34 11.44 -22.28 14.88
CA ASN A 34 12.31 -23.45 15.07
C ASN A 34 12.81 -23.62 16.51
N GLY A 35 11.96 -23.29 17.49
CA GLY A 35 12.28 -23.36 18.92
C GLY A 35 13.04 -22.15 19.47
N GLU A 36 13.51 -21.23 18.62
CA GLU A 36 14.16 -20.00 19.05
C GLU A 36 13.14 -18.87 19.20
N LYS A 37 13.11 -18.24 20.38
CA LYS A 37 12.23 -17.09 20.63
C LYS A 37 12.68 -15.88 19.82
N ILE A 38 11.76 -15.29 19.05
CA ILE A 38 12.01 -14.11 18.23
C ILE A 38 11.65 -12.83 19.01
N TYR A 39 10.42 -12.70 19.50
CA TYR A 39 9.99 -11.59 20.35
C TYR A 39 8.68 -11.90 21.09
N ASP A 40 8.34 -11.08 22.09
CA ASP A 40 7.00 -10.99 22.66
C ASP A 40 6.22 -9.87 21.96
N THR A 41 4.92 -10.06 21.77
CA THR A 41 4.04 -9.06 21.17
C THR A 41 2.66 -9.13 21.76
N ASP A 42 1.96 -8.00 21.82
CA ASP A 42 0.53 -7.97 22.13
C ASP A 42 -0.33 -7.87 20.87
N ARG A 43 0.22 -8.03 19.66
CA ARG A 43 -0.51 -7.83 18.41
C ARG A 43 -1.26 -9.08 17.97
N ASN A 44 -2.51 -8.89 17.52
CA ASN A 44 -3.31 -9.97 16.93
C ASN A 44 -2.80 -10.42 15.55
N VAL A 45 -2.12 -9.54 14.82
CA VAL A 45 -1.51 -9.86 13.52
C VAL A 45 -0.02 -9.63 13.64
N ILE A 46 0.73 -10.69 13.35
CA ILE A 46 2.15 -10.84 13.62
C ILE A 46 2.87 -10.86 12.28
N TYR A 47 3.98 -10.14 12.18
CA TYR A 47 4.84 -10.09 11.01
C TYR A 47 6.24 -10.59 11.38
N LEU A 48 6.67 -11.67 10.72
CA LEU A 48 7.99 -12.26 10.88
C LEU A 48 8.72 -12.19 9.55
N ASP A 49 9.91 -11.62 9.54
CA ASP A 49 10.77 -11.38 8.39
C ASP A 49 12.17 -11.95 8.62
N GLY A 50 13.10 -11.67 7.70
CA GLY A 50 14.45 -12.24 7.74
C GLY A 50 14.49 -13.74 7.43
N LEU A 51 13.45 -14.29 6.80
CA LEU A 51 13.38 -15.69 6.45
C LEU A 51 14.12 -15.97 5.13
N THR A 52 14.66 -17.18 5.02
CA THR A 52 15.29 -17.70 3.81
C THR A 52 14.21 -18.20 2.85
N PRO A 53 14.32 -17.90 1.54
CA PRO A 53 13.43 -18.47 0.52
C PRO A 53 13.47 -20.00 0.45
N ASP A 54 12.39 -20.59 -0.05
CA ASP A 54 12.19 -22.04 -0.23
C ASP A 54 12.50 -22.90 1.03
N THR A 55 12.32 -22.34 2.22
CA THR A 55 12.72 -22.96 3.49
C THR A 55 11.49 -23.26 4.35
N THR A 56 11.47 -24.45 4.94
CA THR A 56 10.42 -24.87 5.88
C THR A 56 10.75 -24.40 7.29
N TYR A 57 9.79 -23.77 7.95
CA TYR A 57 9.88 -23.27 9.31
C TYR A 57 8.75 -23.83 10.17
N GLU A 58 9.04 -24.09 11.45
CA GLU A 58 8.03 -24.31 12.48
C GLU A 58 7.87 -23.02 13.29
N VAL A 59 6.69 -22.41 13.23
CA VAL A 59 6.35 -21.31 14.12
C VAL A 59 5.64 -21.84 15.36
N GLU A 60 5.99 -21.30 16.52
CA GLU A 60 5.32 -21.56 17.79
C GLU A 60 4.82 -20.26 18.40
N ILE A 61 3.53 -20.24 18.74
CA ILE A 61 2.90 -19.13 19.47
C ILE A 61 2.04 -19.73 20.58
N ASN A 62 2.30 -19.32 21.84
CA ASN A 62 1.59 -19.82 23.02
C ASN A 62 1.52 -21.36 23.11
N GLY A 63 2.64 -22.06 22.84
CA GLY A 63 2.70 -23.52 22.89
C GLY A 63 2.06 -24.26 21.71
N LYS A 64 1.52 -23.53 20.71
CA LYS A 64 0.92 -24.11 19.51
C LYS A 64 1.90 -24.00 18.34
N LYS A 65 2.24 -25.14 17.74
CA LYS A 65 3.16 -25.25 16.62
C LYS A 65 2.43 -25.40 15.29
N GLN A 66 2.89 -24.71 14.26
CA GLN A 66 2.45 -24.88 12.87
C GLN A 66 3.66 -24.76 11.95
N THR A 67 3.64 -25.52 10.85
CA THR A 67 4.70 -25.49 9.85
C THR A 67 4.25 -24.70 8.63
N PHE A 68 5.17 -23.95 8.04
CA PHE A 68 4.99 -23.31 6.73
C PHE A 68 6.27 -23.38 5.93
N LYS A 69 6.17 -23.21 4.61
CA LYS A 69 7.32 -23.11 3.72
C LYS A 69 7.30 -21.76 3.02
N THR A 70 8.37 -20.99 3.11
CA THR A 70 8.48 -19.73 2.35
C THR A 70 8.41 -19.99 0.85
N LYS A 71 7.96 -19.00 0.08
CA LYS A 71 7.97 -19.09 -1.38
C LYS A 71 9.42 -19.18 -1.90
N SER A 72 9.59 -19.80 -3.06
CA SER A 72 10.87 -19.78 -3.76
C SER A 72 11.19 -18.37 -4.28
N GLU A 73 12.48 -18.13 -4.51
CA GLU A 73 13.03 -16.90 -5.09
C GLU A 73 13.94 -17.31 -6.24
N THR A 74 13.70 -16.77 -7.45
CA THR A 74 14.50 -17.16 -8.63
C THR A 74 15.85 -16.46 -8.67
N VAL A 75 15.90 -15.21 -8.22
CA VAL A 75 17.11 -14.40 -8.08
C VAL A 75 16.86 -13.28 -7.09
N LEU A 76 17.91 -12.80 -6.44
CA LEU A 76 17.93 -11.56 -5.67
C LEU A 76 18.84 -10.55 -6.39
N LEU A 77 18.29 -9.38 -6.71
CA LEU A 77 19.00 -8.28 -7.35
C LEU A 77 19.11 -7.12 -6.36
N ASP A 78 20.31 -6.87 -5.84
CA ASP A 78 20.59 -5.73 -4.97
C ASP A 78 20.69 -4.45 -5.81
N VAL A 79 19.94 -3.40 -5.46
CA VAL A 79 19.97 -2.12 -6.18
C VAL A 79 21.36 -1.45 -6.17
N CYS A 80 22.19 -1.73 -5.17
CA CYS A 80 23.57 -1.23 -5.10
C CYS A 80 24.46 -1.82 -6.21
N ASP A 81 24.20 -3.06 -6.64
CA ASP A 81 24.89 -3.68 -7.77
C ASP A 81 24.52 -3.03 -9.12
N PHE A 82 23.39 -2.31 -9.16
CA PHE A 82 22.95 -1.49 -10.29
C PHE A 82 23.43 -0.03 -10.18
N GLY A 83 24.22 0.28 -9.15
CA GLY A 83 24.82 1.61 -8.96
C GLY A 83 24.02 2.56 -8.06
N ALA A 84 23.03 2.08 -7.31
CA ALA A 84 22.38 2.90 -6.30
C ALA A 84 23.37 3.25 -5.17
N ALA A 85 23.42 4.51 -4.77
CA ALA A 85 24.34 5.01 -3.75
C ALA A 85 23.77 4.91 -2.33
N GLY A 86 22.45 5.10 -2.17
CA GLY A 86 21.79 5.00 -0.86
C GLY A 86 22.22 6.06 0.16
N ASP A 87 22.70 7.22 -0.30
CA ASP A 87 23.23 8.31 0.54
C ASP A 87 22.20 9.45 0.82
N GLY A 88 21.02 9.39 0.20
CA GLY A 88 19.95 10.38 0.27
C GLY A 88 20.17 11.63 -0.60
N VAL A 89 21.27 11.69 -1.35
CA VAL A 89 21.72 12.85 -2.13
C VAL A 89 21.95 12.50 -3.61
N HIS A 90 22.28 11.27 -3.95
CA HIS A 90 22.35 10.78 -5.32
C HIS A 90 20.95 10.61 -5.92
N ASP A 91 20.82 10.63 -7.24
CA ASP A 91 19.58 10.22 -7.90
C ASP A 91 19.65 8.71 -8.20
N ASP A 92 19.01 7.92 -7.35
CA ASP A 92 19.04 6.46 -7.41
C ASP A 92 17.99 5.90 -8.36
N THR A 93 17.17 6.73 -9.02
CA THR A 93 16.05 6.26 -9.86
C THR A 93 16.53 5.30 -10.93
N ALA A 94 17.58 5.62 -11.66
CA ALA A 94 18.03 4.80 -12.79
C ALA A 94 18.48 3.40 -12.33
N ALA A 95 19.22 3.32 -11.22
CA ALA A 95 19.70 2.06 -10.66
C ALA A 95 18.53 1.19 -10.15
N VAL A 96 17.62 1.77 -9.37
CA VAL A 96 16.45 1.06 -8.83
C VAL A 96 15.52 0.60 -9.97
N GLN A 97 15.27 1.47 -10.95
CA GLN A 97 14.44 1.12 -12.10
C GLN A 97 15.10 0.03 -12.96
N ALA A 98 16.43 0.06 -13.13
CA ALA A 98 17.16 -0.98 -13.85
C ALA A 98 17.04 -2.35 -13.15
N ALA A 99 17.20 -2.40 -11.82
CA ALA A 99 17.03 -3.63 -11.04
C ALA A 99 15.61 -4.21 -11.20
N ILE A 100 14.57 -3.37 -11.12
CA ILE A 100 13.17 -3.79 -11.34
C ILE A 100 12.95 -4.30 -12.77
N SER A 101 13.53 -3.62 -13.75
CA SER A 101 13.36 -3.97 -15.16
C SER A 101 14.06 -5.29 -15.49
N ALA A 102 15.25 -5.52 -14.93
CA ALA A 102 16.04 -6.73 -15.09
C ALA A 102 15.49 -7.94 -14.30
N CYS A 103 14.78 -7.70 -13.19
CA CYS A 103 14.29 -8.77 -12.32
C CYS A 103 13.39 -9.76 -13.07
N PRO A 104 13.72 -11.07 -13.15
CA PRO A 104 12.88 -12.06 -13.77
C PRO A 104 11.63 -12.35 -12.92
N ALA A 105 10.67 -13.07 -13.49
CA ALA A 105 9.50 -13.53 -12.74
C ALA A 105 9.92 -14.41 -11.56
N GLY A 106 9.30 -14.21 -10.39
CA GLY A 106 9.65 -14.87 -9.14
C GLY A 106 10.93 -14.35 -8.48
N GLY A 107 11.55 -13.30 -9.03
CA GLY A 107 12.74 -12.68 -8.46
C GLY A 107 12.41 -11.59 -7.42
N THR A 108 13.45 -11.18 -6.71
CA THR A 108 13.40 -10.13 -5.69
C THR A 108 14.33 -8.99 -6.08
N VAL A 109 13.81 -7.77 -6.04
CA VAL A 109 14.60 -6.54 -6.00
C VAL A 109 14.84 -6.21 -4.53
N TYR A 110 16.09 -6.24 -4.11
CA TYR A 110 16.52 -6.00 -2.74
C TYR A 110 17.04 -4.57 -2.58
N ILE A 111 16.52 -3.87 -1.57
CA ILE A 111 16.93 -2.51 -1.21
C ILE A 111 17.50 -2.58 0.21
N PRO A 112 18.83 -2.59 0.37
CA PRO A 112 19.48 -2.67 1.69
C PRO A 112 19.40 -1.34 2.43
N ALA A 113 19.83 -1.33 3.70
CA ALA A 113 19.85 -0.12 4.52
C ALA A 113 20.55 1.06 3.81
N GLY A 114 19.94 2.23 3.86
CA GLY A 114 20.36 3.40 3.08
C GLY A 114 19.17 4.30 2.74
N LYS A 115 19.44 5.51 2.24
CA LYS A 115 18.42 6.46 1.76
C LYS A 115 18.53 6.62 0.26
N TYR A 116 17.51 6.20 -0.47
CA TYR A 116 17.54 6.15 -1.94
C TYR A 116 16.65 7.23 -2.51
N ARG A 117 17.22 8.35 -2.95
CA ARG A 117 16.41 9.45 -3.48
C ARG A 117 15.98 9.14 -4.90
N CYS A 118 14.67 9.08 -5.13
CA CYS A 118 14.08 8.64 -6.39
C CYS A 118 12.97 9.59 -6.86
N THR A 119 12.98 9.89 -8.15
CA THR A 119 11.77 10.21 -8.93
C THR A 119 10.88 8.94 -9.08
N PRO A 120 9.65 9.02 -9.65
CA PRO A 120 8.75 7.88 -9.78
C PRO A 120 9.38 6.61 -10.38
N ILE A 121 9.16 5.49 -9.69
CA ILE A 121 9.60 4.14 -10.05
C ILE A 121 8.39 3.33 -10.51
N PHE A 122 8.52 2.67 -11.67
CA PHE A 122 7.50 1.82 -12.26
C PHE A 122 7.75 0.35 -11.96
N LEU A 123 6.83 -0.26 -11.22
CA LEU A 123 6.85 -1.68 -10.88
C LEU A 123 6.34 -2.53 -12.04
N LYS A 124 6.76 -3.81 -12.08
CA LYS A 124 6.31 -4.78 -13.08
C LYS A 124 5.80 -6.07 -12.44
N SER A 125 5.17 -6.92 -13.24
CA SER A 125 4.55 -8.15 -12.76
C SER A 125 5.54 -9.19 -12.23
N ARG A 126 5.09 -10.00 -11.26
CA ARG A 126 5.77 -11.22 -10.75
C ARG A 126 7.13 -10.94 -10.12
N ILE A 127 7.24 -9.88 -9.33
CA ILE A 127 8.45 -9.56 -8.58
C ILE A 127 8.11 -9.34 -7.10
N THR A 128 9.12 -9.51 -6.26
CA THR A 128 9.11 -9.01 -4.89
C THR A 128 9.99 -7.76 -4.80
N VAL A 129 9.54 -6.70 -4.16
CA VAL A 129 10.37 -5.58 -3.73
C VAL A 129 10.59 -5.73 -2.24
N TYR A 130 11.82 -6.07 -1.84
CA TYR A 130 12.21 -6.22 -0.44
C TYR A 130 12.94 -4.97 0.03
N ILE A 131 12.25 -4.15 0.83
CA ILE A 131 12.76 -2.91 1.43
C ILE A 131 13.22 -3.22 2.85
N ASP A 132 14.52 -3.40 3.03
CA ASP A 132 15.04 -3.96 4.27
C ASP A 132 14.99 -2.97 5.45
N THR A 133 15.22 -3.49 6.65
CA THR A 133 15.35 -2.67 7.86
C THR A 133 16.42 -1.59 7.65
N GLY A 134 16.06 -0.33 7.89
CA GLY A 134 16.95 0.82 7.70
C GLY A 134 17.03 1.35 6.27
N ALA A 135 16.36 0.73 5.31
CA ALA A 135 16.21 1.27 3.96
C ALA A 135 15.08 2.31 3.90
N GLU A 136 15.29 3.38 3.16
CA GLU A 136 14.30 4.44 2.92
C GLU A 136 14.31 4.82 1.44
N ILE A 137 13.23 4.50 0.70
CA ILE A 137 12.99 5.09 -0.62
C ILE A 137 12.43 6.49 -0.39
N LEU A 138 13.18 7.51 -0.83
CA LEU A 138 12.90 8.91 -0.56
C LEU A 138 12.45 9.62 -1.84
N GLY A 139 11.24 10.15 -1.87
CA GLY A 139 10.69 10.87 -3.02
C GLY A 139 11.48 12.15 -3.35
N GLU A 140 11.70 12.39 -4.63
CA GLU A 140 12.16 13.68 -5.15
C GLU A 140 11.10 14.77 -4.89
N THR A 141 11.57 15.95 -4.50
CA THR A 141 10.70 17.09 -4.17
C THR A 141 10.39 17.97 -5.38
N ASP A 142 11.24 17.93 -6.41
CA ASP A 142 11.02 18.67 -7.65
C ASP A 142 9.99 17.97 -8.55
N ARG A 143 8.76 18.50 -8.53
CA ARG A 143 7.64 18.05 -9.36
C ARG A 143 7.90 18.06 -10.86
N GLU A 144 8.82 18.89 -11.36
CA GLU A 144 9.08 18.94 -12.81
C GLU A 144 9.87 17.72 -13.30
N LYS A 145 10.48 16.97 -12.37
CA LYS A 145 11.10 15.67 -12.66
C LYS A 145 10.10 14.51 -12.67
N TYR A 146 8.84 14.75 -12.31
CA TYR A 146 7.81 13.71 -12.27
C TYR A 146 7.12 13.58 -13.64
N PRO A 147 7.03 12.37 -14.21
CA PRO A 147 6.19 12.13 -15.38
C PRO A 147 4.73 12.51 -15.11
N LYS A 148 4.04 13.01 -16.14
CA LYS A 148 2.60 13.33 -16.09
C LYS A 148 1.84 12.17 -16.74
N LEU A 149 1.11 11.40 -15.95
CA LEU A 149 0.26 10.33 -16.44
C LEU A 149 -1.07 10.92 -16.93
N PRO A 150 -1.51 10.60 -18.16
CA PRO A 150 -2.78 11.10 -18.67
C PRO A 150 -3.94 10.61 -17.80
N GLY A 151 -5.05 11.34 -17.80
CA GLY A 151 -6.25 10.96 -17.08
C GLY A 151 -6.94 9.79 -17.77
N MET A 152 -7.83 10.11 -18.71
CA MET A 152 -8.41 9.15 -19.66
C MET A 152 -7.77 9.31 -21.04
N VAL A 153 -7.51 8.20 -21.73
CA VAL A 153 -7.03 8.16 -23.11
C VAL A 153 -7.96 7.28 -23.94
N THR A 154 -8.49 7.81 -25.04
CA THR A 154 -9.25 7.04 -26.02
C THR A 154 -8.31 6.17 -26.85
N CYS A 155 -8.63 4.89 -27.01
CA CYS A 155 -7.89 3.94 -27.83
C CYS A 155 -8.02 4.30 -29.32
N GLN A 156 -7.12 3.76 -30.15
CA GLN A 156 -7.14 3.99 -31.61
C GLN A 156 -8.39 3.43 -32.30
N ASP A 157 -9.11 2.52 -31.65
CA ASP A 157 -10.40 2.02 -32.15
C ASP A 157 -11.56 3.00 -31.92
N GLU A 158 -11.31 4.13 -31.25
CA GLU A 158 -12.27 5.18 -30.92
C GLU A 158 -13.48 4.70 -30.10
N VAL A 159 -13.42 3.48 -29.55
CA VAL A 159 -14.50 2.86 -28.79
C VAL A 159 -14.09 2.65 -27.33
N HIS A 160 -12.87 2.22 -27.09
CA HIS A 160 -12.38 1.94 -25.74
C HIS A 160 -11.63 3.13 -25.15
N GLU A 161 -11.63 3.22 -23.82
CA GLU A 161 -10.85 4.20 -23.09
C GLU A 161 -10.06 3.55 -21.96
N ILE A 162 -8.85 4.08 -21.73
CA ILE A 162 -7.94 3.60 -20.70
C ILE A 162 -7.55 4.76 -19.79
N SER A 163 -7.78 4.58 -18.49
CA SER A 163 -7.46 5.59 -17.47
C SER A 163 -6.10 5.36 -16.85
N PHE A 164 -5.14 6.28 -16.94
CA PHE A 164 -3.81 6.11 -16.34
C PHE A 164 -3.65 6.84 -15.01
N ALA A 165 -4.56 7.73 -14.67
CA ALA A 165 -4.54 8.50 -13.44
C ALA A 165 -5.96 8.83 -12.98
N SER A 166 -6.14 8.91 -11.66
CA SER A 166 -7.39 9.36 -11.03
C SER A 166 -7.07 10.45 -10.01
N TRP A 167 -7.91 11.49 -9.97
CA TRP A 167 -7.90 12.52 -8.94
C TRP A 167 -9.32 12.85 -8.51
N GLU A 168 -9.59 12.70 -7.20
CA GLU A 168 -10.92 12.84 -6.62
C GLU A 168 -12.01 12.10 -7.44
N GLY A 169 -11.73 10.85 -7.86
CA GLY A 169 -12.65 9.98 -8.58
C GLY A 169 -13.05 10.41 -9.99
N ASN A 170 -12.27 11.30 -10.62
CA ASN A 170 -12.32 11.56 -12.05
C ASN A 170 -10.97 11.17 -12.69
N PRO A 171 -10.96 10.74 -13.95
CA PRO A 171 -9.75 10.34 -14.65
C PRO A 171 -9.01 11.59 -15.15
N LEU A 172 -8.31 12.27 -14.25
CA LEU A 172 -7.61 13.52 -14.52
C LEU A 172 -6.10 13.29 -14.51
N THR A 173 -5.38 14.04 -15.34
CA THR A 173 -3.91 13.99 -15.41
C THR A 173 -3.29 14.28 -14.05
N SER A 174 -2.47 13.35 -13.58
CA SER A 174 -1.72 13.42 -12.32
C SER A 174 -0.25 13.14 -12.56
N TYR A 175 0.62 13.64 -11.68
CA TYR A 175 2.01 13.19 -11.64
C TYR A 175 2.07 11.70 -11.27
N ALA A 176 3.04 10.97 -11.83
CA ALA A 176 3.28 9.58 -11.46
C ALA A 176 3.65 9.46 -9.97
N SER A 177 3.19 8.40 -9.32
CA SER A 177 3.44 8.16 -7.89
C SER A 177 4.83 7.58 -7.65
N LEU A 178 5.39 7.76 -6.45
CA LEU A 178 6.74 7.29 -6.13
C LEU A 178 6.92 5.82 -6.48
N PHE A 179 5.98 4.96 -6.07
CA PHE A 179 5.78 3.65 -6.67
C PHE A 179 4.52 3.64 -7.53
N THR A 180 4.67 3.33 -8.81
CA THR A 180 3.59 3.25 -9.79
C THR A 180 3.53 1.86 -10.41
N ALA A 181 2.36 1.22 -10.38
CA ALA A 181 2.09 -0.03 -11.09
C ALA A 181 0.93 0.17 -12.07
N ILE A 182 1.11 -0.29 -13.31
CA ILE A 182 0.12 -0.16 -14.39
C ILE A 182 0.01 -1.53 -15.08
N ASP A 183 -1.20 -2.09 -15.14
CA ASP A 183 -1.47 -3.39 -15.79
C ASP A 183 -0.56 -4.52 -15.28
N ALA A 184 -0.17 -4.47 -14.01
CA ALA A 184 0.77 -5.40 -13.40
C ALA A 184 0.07 -6.40 -12.48
N LYS A 185 0.67 -7.58 -12.29
CA LYS A 185 0.14 -8.61 -11.40
C LYS A 185 1.18 -9.31 -10.56
N GLU A 186 0.76 -9.86 -9.43
CA GLU A 186 1.59 -10.70 -8.56
C GLU A 186 2.83 -9.93 -8.07
N ILE A 187 2.60 -8.79 -7.41
CA ILE A 187 3.65 -7.96 -6.84
C ILE A 187 3.59 -8.08 -5.32
N ASP A 188 4.72 -8.45 -4.71
CA ASP A 188 4.90 -8.40 -3.26
C ASP A 188 5.81 -7.22 -2.90
N ILE A 189 5.44 -6.41 -1.91
CA ILE A 189 6.29 -5.37 -1.33
C ILE A 189 6.44 -5.69 0.16
N ILE A 190 7.64 -6.05 0.59
CA ILE A 190 7.88 -6.61 1.92
C ILE A 190 9.07 -5.94 2.62
N GLY A 191 9.17 -6.14 3.93
CA GLY A 191 10.31 -5.75 4.76
C GLY A 191 9.92 -4.71 5.81
N ARG A 192 10.91 -4.13 6.48
CA ARG A 192 10.72 -3.12 7.54
C ARG A 192 11.21 -1.73 7.15
N GLY A 193 11.61 -1.56 5.89
CA GLY A 193 12.01 -0.28 5.36
C GLY A 193 10.86 0.69 5.18
N THR A 194 11.21 1.89 4.71
CA THR A 194 10.30 3.03 4.59
C THR A 194 10.15 3.48 3.14
N ILE A 195 8.92 3.78 2.73
CA ILE A 195 8.61 4.51 1.50
C ILE A 195 8.17 5.91 1.90
N ASN A 196 9.05 6.89 1.74
CA ASN A 196 8.83 8.26 2.17
C ASN A 196 8.57 9.16 0.96
N GLY A 197 7.34 9.65 0.83
CA GLY A 197 6.94 10.58 -0.25
C GLY A 197 7.62 11.95 -0.17
N ASN A 198 8.31 12.26 0.93
CA ASN A 198 9.12 13.44 1.17
C ASN A 198 8.36 14.78 1.01
N ALA A 199 7.04 14.76 1.16
CA ALA A 199 6.19 15.90 0.86
C ALA A 199 6.39 17.09 1.81
N ASN A 200 6.81 16.81 3.05
CA ASN A 200 7.13 17.79 4.08
C ASN A 200 8.34 18.67 3.73
N ASN A 201 9.24 18.19 2.87
CA ASN A 201 10.41 18.93 2.40
C ASN A 201 10.20 19.59 1.02
N GLY A 202 8.99 19.45 0.45
CA GLY A 202 8.64 20.01 -0.85
C GLY A 202 7.53 21.07 -0.76
N ASP A 203 6.88 21.32 -1.88
CA ASP A 203 5.75 22.23 -1.99
C ASP A 203 4.43 21.49 -2.30
N TRP A 204 4.41 20.18 -2.10
CA TRP A 204 3.26 19.31 -2.37
C TRP A 204 2.03 19.68 -1.54
N TRP A 205 2.22 20.14 -0.30
CA TRP A 205 1.10 20.56 0.57
C TRP A 205 0.73 22.04 0.42
N LYS A 206 1.42 22.80 -0.42
CA LYS A 206 1.11 24.21 -0.69
C LYS A 206 0.05 24.30 -1.78
N TYR A 207 -1.05 25.01 -1.49
CA TYR A 207 -2.20 25.17 -2.39
C TYR A 207 -2.74 23.82 -2.91
N PRO A 208 -3.10 22.87 -2.03
CA PRO A 208 -3.38 21.47 -2.38
C PRO A 208 -4.60 21.29 -3.31
N LYS A 209 -5.41 22.33 -3.50
CA LYS A 209 -6.57 22.36 -4.40
C LYS A 209 -6.30 23.07 -5.74
N VAL A 210 -5.09 23.56 -5.97
CA VAL A 210 -4.68 24.19 -7.23
C VAL A 210 -3.88 23.20 -8.07
N LYS A 211 -4.35 22.91 -9.28
CA LYS A 211 -3.60 22.09 -10.25
C LYS A 211 -2.39 22.89 -10.75
N ARG A 212 -1.19 22.33 -10.56
CA ARG A 212 0.09 22.94 -10.97
C ARG A 212 0.79 21.98 -11.93
N GLY A 213 0.53 22.14 -13.23
CA GLY A 213 0.95 21.19 -14.27
C GLY A 213 0.05 19.95 -14.31
N ALA A 214 0.12 19.11 -13.28
CA ALA A 214 -0.75 17.96 -13.06
C ALA A 214 -1.26 17.89 -11.61
N TRP A 215 -2.20 17.00 -11.32
CA TRP A 215 -2.60 16.73 -9.94
C TRP A 215 -1.51 16.00 -9.17
N ARG A 216 -1.50 16.19 -7.84
CA ARG A 216 -0.43 15.68 -6.96
C ARG A 216 -0.33 14.15 -7.05
N PRO A 217 0.89 13.59 -7.00
CA PRO A 217 1.08 12.15 -7.01
C PRO A 217 0.67 11.53 -5.67
N ASN A 218 0.45 10.23 -5.67
CA ASN A 218 0.33 9.45 -4.45
C ASN A 218 1.72 8.93 -4.05
N THR A 219 1.84 8.26 -2.90
CA THR A 219 3.09 7.53 -2.60
C THR A 219 3.12 6.19 -3.31
N PHE A 220 1.99 5.46 -3.28
CA PHE A 220 1.79 4.22 -4.03
C PHE A 220 0.52 4.32 -4.87
N PHE A 221 0.61 4.04 -6.17
CA PHE A 221 -0.53 3.99 -7.07
C PHE A 221 -0.48 2.73 -7.95
N ALA A 222 -1.57 1.97 -7.95
CA ALA A 222 -1.69 0.76 -8.74
C ALA A 222 -2.98 0.82 -9.56
N VAL A 223 -2.86 0.89 -10.88
CA VAL A 223 -4.01 0.97 -11.79
C VAL A 223 -4.14 -0.30 -12.64
N ARG A 224 -5.35 -0.88 -12.68
CA ARG A 224 -5.66 -2.13 -13.40
C ARG A 224 -4.72 -3.29 -13.04
N CYS A 225 -4.32 -3.36 -11.78
CA CYS A 225 -3.43 -4.39 -11.28
C CYS A 225 -4.20 -5.54 -10.61
N SER A 226 -3.53 -6.68 -10.39
CA SER A 226 -4.10 -7.73 -9.55
C SER A 226 -3.07 -8.46 -8.69
N HIS A 227 -3.49 -9.01 -7.55
CA HIS A 227 -2.60 -9.75 -6.65
C HIS A 227 -1.41 -8.89 -6.19
N ILE A 228 -1.70 -7.73 -5.62
CA ILE A 228 -0.68 -6.91 -4.96
C ILE A 228 -0.76 -7.14 -3.46
N ARG A 229 0.38 -7.47 -2.86
CA ARG A 229 0.48 -7.64 -1.41
C ARG A 229 1.57 -6.75 -0.85
N MET A 230 1.31 -6.14 0.28
CA MET A 230 2.27 -5.31 1.00
C MET A 230 2.32 -5.73 2.47
N ALA A 231 3.52 -6.01 2.99
CA ALA A 231 3.68 -6.48 4.35
C ALA A 231 4.85 -5.84 5.11
N GLY A 232 4.60 -5.36 6.32
CA GLY A 232 5.62 -4.89 7.27
C GLY A 232 6.16 -3.47 7.04
N VAL A 233 6.13 -2.97 5.81
CA VAL A 233 6.75 -1.69 5.44
C VAL A 233 6.06 -0.49 6.10
N THR A 234 6.82 0.60 6.24
CA THR A 234 6.29 1.91 6.64
C THR A 234 6.16 2.82 5.44
N ILE A 235 5.08 3.61 5.36
CA ILE A 235 4.84 4.59 4.31
C ILE A 235 4.51 5.94 4.95
N MET A 236 5.14 7.02 4.49
CA MET A 236 5.00 8.32 5.15
C MET A 236 5.18 9.53 4.24
N ASN A 237 4.77 10.69 4.76
CA ASN A 237 4.86 12.01 4.12
C ASN A 237 4.39 12.02 2.66
N SER A 238 3.21 11.48 2.42
CA SER A 238 2.66 11.38 1.07
C SER A 238 2.34 12.76 0.46
N PRO A 239 2.63 12.99 -0.83
CA PRO A 239 2.26 14.24 -1.51
C PRO A 239 0.74 14.46 -1.60
N ALA A 240 -0.05 13.40 -1.66
CA ALA A 240 -1.51 13.35 -1.57
C ALA A 240 -1.93 12.00 -0.96
N TRP A 241 -2.91 11.28 -1.52
CA TRP A 241 -3.34 9.98 -1.00
C TRP A 241 -2.15 9.03 -0.89
N THR A 242 -2.10 8.20 0.16
CA THR A 242 -0.89 7.42 0.44
C THR A 242 -0.84 6.17 -0.42
N ILE A 243 -1.85 5.30 -0.33
CA ILE A 243 -1.96 4.06 -1.10
C ILE A 243 -3.27 4.11 -1.88
N HIS A 244 -3.18 4.27 -3.20
CA HIS A 244 -4.36 4.36 -4.07
C HIS A 244 -4.34 3.24 -5.13
N PRO A 245 -4.92 2.07 -4.84
CA PRO A 245 -5.27 1.12 -5.87
C PRO A 245 -6.55 1.57 -6.58
N TYR A 246 -6.50 1.55 -7.91
CA TYR A 246 -7.55 2.03 -8.79
C TYR A 246 -7.86 0.97 -9.85
N TYR A 247 -9.13 0.55 -9.98
CA TYR A 247 -9.52 -0.52 -10.92
C TYR A 247 -8.75 -1.84 -10.70
N SER A 248 -8.23 -2.07 -9.50
CA SER A 248 -7.35 -3.20 -9.19
C SER A 248 -8.03 -4.21 -8.25
N ASP A 249 -7.69 -5.49 -8.35
CA ASP A 249 -8.40 -6.56 -7.63
C ASP A 249 -7.44 -7.51 -6.91
N ARG A 250 -7.88 -8.12 -5.81
CA ARG A 250 -7.07 -9.05 -4.98
C ARG A 250 -5.86 -8.33 -4.39
N LEU A 251 -6.13 -7.51 -3.38
CA LEU A 251 -5.16 -6.62 -2.76
C LEU A 251 -5.04 -6.95 -1.27
N GLU A 252 -3.81 -7.05 -0.76
CA GLU A 252 -3.57 -7.35 0.66
C GLU A 252 -2.57 -6.35 1.26
N PHE A 253 -2.98 -5.65 2.32
CA PHE A 253 -2.14 -4.70 3.06
C PHE A 253 -2.07 -5.18 4.52
N CYS A 254 -0.97 -5.84 4.87
CA CYS A 254 -0.84 -6.59 6.12
C CYS A 254 0.29 -6.03 7.00
N CYS A 255 0.00 -5.66 8.24
CA CYS A 255 1.03 -5.18 9.19
C CYS A 255 1.87 -4.00 8.67
N ILE A 256 1.32 -3.17 7.77
CA ILE A 256 2.00 -1.96 7.32
C ILE A 256 1.76 -0.82 8.33
N SER A 257 2.60 0.21 8.28
CA SER A 257 2.39 1.46 9.02
C SER A 257 2.30 2.64 8.06
N ILE A 258 1.26 3.46 8.19
CA ILE A 258 1.09 4.68 7.41
C ILE A 258 1.13 5.89 8.35
N LYS A 259 2.01 6.85 8.07
CA LYS A 259 2.25 8.02 8.91
C LYS A 259 2.31 9.31 8.10
N ASN A 260 1.30 10.15 8.21
CA ASN A 260 1.32 11.51 7.68
C ASN A 260 0.97 12.51 8.79
N PRO A 261 1.50 13.74 8.78
CA PRO A 261 1.10 14.77 9.73
C PRO A 261 -0.42 14.94 9.79
N ALA A 262 -0.97 15.18 10.99
CA ALA A 262 -2.42 15.32 11.17
C ALA A 262 -3.01 16.54 10.42
N ASP A 263 -2.17 17.50 10.02
CA ASP A 263 -2.53 18.69 9.26
C ASP A 263 -2.17 18.60 7.76
N SER A 264 -1.61 17.47 7.30
CA SER A 264 -1.25 17.33 5.88
C SER A 264 -2.47 17.10 4.98
N PRO A 265 -2.63 17.85 3.88
CA PRO A 265 -3.87 17.88 3.11
C PRO A 265 -4.01 16.72 2.11
N ASN A 266 -5.14 16.01 2.19
CA ASN A 266 -5.52 14.89 1.31
C ASN A 266 -4.52 13.73 1.39
N THR A 267 -4.03 13.45 2.60
CA THR A 267 -3.10 12.35 2.85
C THR A 267 -3.81 11.16 3.49
N ASP A 268 -4.91 10.75 2.87
CA ASP A 268 -5.65 9.56 3.22
C ASP A 268 -4.70 8.34 3.30
N GLY A 269 -5.03 7.36 4.15
CA GLY A 269 -4.18 6.18 4.32
C GLY A 269 -4.28 5.20 3.14
N ILE A 270 -5.45 4.60 2.95
CA ILE A 270 -5.69 3.65 1.84
C ILE A 270 -7.00 4.01 1.14
N ASP A 271 -6.93 4.14 -0.18
CA ASP A 271 -8.04 4.59 -1.04
C ASP A 271 -8.42 3.53 -2.09
N PRO A 272 -9.05 2.39 -1.74
CA PRO A 272 -9.52 1.45 -2.75
C PRO A 272 -10.61 2.10 -3.61
N GLU A 273 -10.29 2.36 -4.88
CA GLU A 273 -11.19 2.98 -5.85
C GLU A 273 -11.55 2.01 -6.98
N SER A 274 -12.81 1.59 -7.03
CA SER A 274 -13.30 0.57 -7.97
C SER A 274 -12.48 -0.73 -7.87
N CYS A 275 -12.28 -1.21 -6.65
CA CYS A 275 -11.46 -2.38 -6.32
C CYS A 275 -12.29 -3.52 -5.74
N SER A 276 -11.93 -4.77 -6.04
CA SER A 276 -12.55 -5.94 -5.42
C SER A 276 -11.57 -6.85 -4.70
N ASN A 277 -12.04 -7.57 -3.67
CA ASN A 277 -11.24 -8.51 -2.87
C ASN A 277 -10.05 -7.82 -2.20
N VAL A 278 -10.33 -6.91 -1.28
CA VAL A 278 -9.31 -6.13 -0.56
C VAL A 278 -9.25 -6.57 0.89
N LEU A 279 -8.07 -6.96 1.37
CA LEU A 279 -7.79 -7.25 2.77
C LEU A 279 -6.85 -6.19 3.35
N ILE A 280 -7.27 -5.52 4.42
CA ILE A 280 -6.43 -4.63 5.22
C ILE A 280 -6.41 -5.20 6.64
N SER A 281 -5.24 -5.65 7.10
CA SER A 281 -5.12 -6.38 8.38
C SER A 281 -3.86 -6.02 9.15
N GLY A 282 -3.94 -5.89 10.48
CA GLY A 282 -2.75 -5.65 11.31
C GLY A 282 -2.14 -4.25 11.15
N THR A 283 -2.77 -3.37 10.38
CA THR A 283 -2.20 -2.10 9.92
C THR A 283 -2.37 -0.99 10.97
N VAL A 284 -1.39 -0.08 11.04
CA VAL A 284 -1.46 1.16 11.83
C VAL A 284 -1.54 2.34 10.88
N ILE A 285 -2.55 3.20 11.00
CA ILE A 285 -2.70 4.41 10.18
C ILE A 285 -2.84 5.63 11.09
N ASP A 286 -2.02 6.65 10.83
CA ASP A 286 -2.03 7.94 11.52
C ASP A 286 -1.82 9.04 10.48
N VAL A 287 -2.85 9.82 10.15
CA VAL A 287 -2.87 10.65 8.94
C VAL A 287 -3.67 11.95 9.10
N GLY A 288 -3.46 12.89 8.18
CA GLY A 288 -4.19 14.16 8.11
C GLY A 288 -5.52 14.17 7.34
N ASP A 289 -6.00 13.01 6.85
CA ASP A 289 -7.33 12.90 6.22
C ASP A 289 -8.01 11.57 6.59
N ASP A 290 -8.85 10.97 5.75
CA ASP A 290 -9.50 9.68 6.06
C ASP A 290 -8.45 8.53 6.18
N CYS A 291 -8.50 7.70 7.22
CA CYS A 291 -7.58 6.55 7.37
C CYS A 291 -7.78 5.54 6.24
N ILE A 292 -9.03 5.18 5.96
CA ILE A 292 -9.43 4.41 4.79
C ILE A 292 -10.56 5.16 4.09
N ALA A 293 -10.44 5.37 2.78
CA ALA A 293 -11.46 6.00 1.95
C ALA A 293 -11.84 5.10 0.77
N ILE A 294 -12.94 4.35 0.92
CA ILE A 294 -13.46 3.46 -0.12
C ILE A 294 -14.23 4.29 -1.15
N LYS A 295 -13.82 4.19 -2.42
CA LYS A 295 -14.35 4.97 -3.55
C LYS A 295 -14.71 4.04 -4.72
N SER A 296 -15.46 4.57 -5.68
CA SER A 296 -15.81 3.92 -6.95
C SER A 296 -16.14 4.97 -8.02
N GLY A 297 -15.34 6.03 -8.06
CA GLY A 297 -15.45 7.11 -9.04
C GLY A 297 -16.66 8.03 -8.89
N LYS A 298 -16.69 9.04 -9.74
CA LYS A 298 -17.81 9.98 -9.92
C LYS A 298 -18.68 9.57 -11.12
N TYR A 299 -19.65 10.41 -11.46
CA TYR A 299 -20.71 10.12 -12.44
C TYR A 299 -20.19 9.57 -13.77
N TYR A 300 -19.14 10.18 -14.35
CA TYR A 300 -18.54 9.71 -15.60
C TYR A 300 -18.07 8.25 -15.49
N MET A 301 -17.26 7.95 -14.48
CA MET A 301 -16.73 6.60 -14.25
C MET A 301 -17.86 5.58 -14.06
N ALA A 302 -18.88 5.96 -13.29
CA ALA A 302 -20.04 5.10 -13.07
C ALA A 302 -20.86 4.87 -14.34
N LYS A 303 -21.07 5.89 -15.17
CA LYS A 303 -21.91 5.82 -16.38
C LYS A 303 -21.27 5.04 -17.52
N TYR A 304 -19.94 5.03 -17.63
CA TYR A 304 -19.25 4.46 -18.78
C TYR A 304 -18.42 3.21 -18.45
N HIS A 305 -17.99 3.04 -17.19
CA HIS A 305 -17.08 1.95 -16.80
C HIS A 305 -17.65 1.03 -15.71
N HIS A 306 -18.68 1.46 -14.96
CA HIS A 306 -19.51 0.63 -14.08
C HIS A 306 -18.78 -0.30 -13.09
N LYS A 307 -17.58 0.04 -12.60
CA LYS A 307 -16.85 -0.81 -11.65
C LYS A 307 -17.10 -0.37 -10.19
N PRO A 308 -17.83 -1.14 -9.37
CA PRO A 308 -17.98 -0.86 -7.94
C PRO A 308 -16.70 -1.16 -7.16
N SER A 309 -16.65 -0.72 -5.91
CA SER A 309 -15.75 -1.32 -4.91
C SER A 309 -16.50 -2.37 -4.10
N SER A 310 -15.95 -3.57 -3.98
CA SER A 310 -16.64 -4.71 -3.36
C SER A 310 -15.72 -5.67 -2.62
N GLU A 311 -16.28 -6.48 -1.71
CA GLU A 311 -15.52 -7.52 -0.99
C GLU A 311 -14.29 -6.95 -0.27
N ILE A 312 -14.52 -5.97 0.61
CA ILE A 312 -13.47 -5.27 1.36
C ILE A 312 -13.54 -5.69 2.83
N VAL A 313 -12.45 -6.25 3.34
CA VAL A 313 -12.30 -6.66 4.73
C VAL A 313 -11.22 -5.83 5.39
N VAL A 314 -11.60 -5.08 6.42
CA VAL A 314 -10.70 -4.35 7.30
C VAL A 314 -10.76 -4.98 8.67
N ARG A 315 -9.65 -5.49 9.19
CA ARG A 315 -9.67 -6.08 10.54
C ARG A 315 -8.38 -5.92 11.30
N ASN A 316 -8.44 -6.01 12.62
CA ASN A 316 -7.23 -5.93 13.46
C ASN A 316 -6.34 -4.74 13.08
N CYS A 317 -6.92 -3.54 12.92
CA CYS A 317 -6.17 -2.33 12.60
C CYS A 317 -6.28 -1.30 13.73
N LEU A 318 -5.27 -0.43 13.85
CA LEU A 318 -5.30 0.75 14.71
C LEU A 318 -5.32 2.00 13.85
N PHE A 319 -6.38 2.78 14.00
CA PHE A 319 -6.54 4.07 13.34
C PHE A 319 -6.37 5.18 14.38
N LYS A 320 -5.42 6.08 14.13
CA LYS A 320 -5.06 7.19 15.00
C LYS A 320 -5.68 8.50 14.52
N ASN A 321 -4.90 9.55 14.23
CA ASN A 321 -5.44 10.76 13.64
C ASN A 321 -6.04 10.45 12.25
N GLY A 322 -7.17 11.09 11.96
CA GLY A 322 -7.82 11.06 10.66
C GLY A 322 -9.29 11.48 10.69
N HIS A 323 -9.80 12.02 9.58
CA HIS A 323 -11.17 12.54 9.46
C HIS A 323 -12.28 11.46 9.49
N GLY A 324 -11.88 10.20 9.32
CA GLY A 324 -12.71 9.02 9.37
C GLY A 324 -11.85 7.76 9.41
N ALA A 325 -12.12 6.85 10.35
CA ALA A 325 -11.38 5.59 10.46
C ALA A 325 -11.64 4.70 9.24
N VAL A 326 -12.93 4.48 8.93
CA VAL A 326 -13.38 3.87 7.68
C VAL A 326 -14.45 4.72 7.03
N THR A 327 -14.08 5.37 5.94
CA THR A 327 -14.94 6.23 5.14
C THR A 327 -15.38 5.50 3.86
N ILE A 328 -16.70 5.51 3.60
CA ILE A 328 -17.29 5.15 2.31
C ILE A 328 -17.66 6.45 1.60
N GLY A 329 -16.85 6.83 0.60
CA GLY A 329 -17.04 7.98 -0.28
C GLY A 329 -16.19 9.23 -0.03
N SER A 330 -16.49 10.37 -0.68
CA SER A 330 -17.77 10.70 -1.32
C SER A 330 -17.95 10.25 -2.77
N GLU A 331 -16.89 9.74 -3.38
CA GLU A 331 -16.82 9.34 -4.78
C GLU A 331 -17.31 7.90 -4.95
N ILE A 332 -18.61 7.66 -4.76
CA ILE A 332 -19.19 6.30 -4.77
C ILE A 332 -20.25 6.08 -5.86
N ALA A 333 -20.06 6.72 -7.01
CA ALA A 333 -21.05 6.64 -8.09
C ALA A 333 -21.16 5.23 -8.68
N GLY A 334 -20.06 4.48 -8.76
CA GLY A 334 -20.06 3.09 -9.20
C GLY A 334 -20.62 2.10 -8.16
N GLY A 335 -20.92 2.57 -6.95
CA GLY A 335 -21.40 1.76 -5.84
C GLY A 335 -20.28 1.18 -4.96
N VAL A 336 -20.63 0.89 -3.71
CA VAL A 336 -19.77 0.19 -2.74
C VAL A 336 -20.62 -0.86 -2.05
N ASN A 337 -20.17 -2.12 -2.01
CA ASN A 337 -20.90 -3.22 -1.39
C ASN A 337 -19.97 -4.20 -0.67
N HIS A 338 -20.52 -4.98 0.27
CA HIS A 338 -19.78 -6.01 1.03
C HIS A 338 -18.49 -5.49 1.69
N VAL A 339 -18.64 -4.51 2.58
CA VAL A 339 -17.56 -3.99 3.42
C VAL A 339 -17.71 -4.53 4.84
N LYS A 340 -16.68 -5.19 5.38
CA LYS A 340 -16.65 -5.72 6.74
C LYS A 340 -15.49 -5.08 7.51
N VAL A 341 -15.81 -4.47 8.65
CA VAL A 341 -14.83 -3.87 9.58
C VAL A 341 -14.95 -4.55 10.94
N THR A 342 -13.89 -5.18 11.46
CA THR A 342 -13.94 -5.94 12.72
C THR A 342 -12.65 -5.86 13.52
N GLN A 343 -12.72 -5.86 14.85
CA GLN A 343 -11.53 -5.93 15.74
C GLN A 343 -10.53 -4.79 15.53
N CYS A 344 -11.00 -3.61 15.12
CA CYS A 344 -10.16 -2.42 14.97
C CYS A 344 -10.30 -1.51 16.19
N VAL A 345 -9.23 -0.77 16.49
CA VAL A 345 -9.23 0.29 17.51
C VAL A 345 -9.19 1.65 16.79
N PHE A 346 -10.11 2.54 17.17
CA PHE A 346 -10.20 3.91 16.66
C PHE A 346 -9.81 4.86 17.79
N GLU A 347 -8.62 5.44 17.71
CA GLU A 347 -8.01 6.27 18.75
C GLU A 347 -7.73 7.67 18.22
N GLY A 348 -8.63 8.62 18.47
CA GLY A 348 -8.43 10.01 18.04
C GLY A 348 -8.90 10.34 16.61
N THR A 349 -9.49 9.38 15.88
CA THR A 349 -10.18 9.68 14.62
C THR A 349 -11.43 10.56 14.88
N ASP A 350 -11.73 11.50 13.99
CA ASP A 350 -12.95 12.33 14.09
C ASP A 350 -14.24 11.48 14.10
N ARG A 351 -14.25 10.39 13.33
CA ARG A 351 -15.41 9.52 13.07
C ARG A 351 -14.94 8.09 12.94
N GLY A 352 -15.64 7.13 13.56
CA GLY A 352 -15.36 5.71 13.37
C GLY A 352 -15.70 5.23 11.96
N VAL A 353 -16.99 5.13 11.65
CA VAL A 353 -17.49 4.82 10.30
C VAL A 353 -18.18 6.05 9.73
N ARG A 354 -17.83 6.43 8.49
CA ARG A 354 -18.36 7.63 7.83
C ARG A 354 -18.86 7.31 6.43
N ILE A 355 -20.14 7.57 6.15
CA ILE A 355 -20.72 7.36 4.81
C ILE A 355 -21.03 8.73 4.21
N LYS A 356 -20.47 9.01 3.03
CA LYS A 356 -20.60 10.28 2.31
C LYS A 356 -21.05 10.05 0.87
N THR A 357 -22.00 10.86 0.40
CA THR A 357 -22.33 10.97 -1.03
C THR A 357 -22.77 12.39 -1.36
N ARG A 358 -22.88 12.71 -2.66
CA ARG A 358 -23.37 14.01 -3.15
C ARG A 358 -24.44 13.80 -4.21
N ARG A 359 -25.42 14.73 -4.29
CA ARG A 359 -26.35 14.82 -5.43
C ARG A 359 -25.58 14.75 -6.75
N GLY A 360 -26.05 13.93 -7.69
CA GLY A 360 -25.40 13.67 -8.98
C GLY A 360 -24.52 12.42 -9.02
N ARG A 361 -24.33 11.68 -7.92
CA ARG A 361 -23.58 10.40 -7.93
C ARG A 361 -24.38 9.20 -8.46
N GLY A 362 -25.69 9.12 -8.20
CA GLY A 362 -26.56 8.03 -8.66
C GLY A 362 -27.57 8.45 -9.72
N LYS A 363 -27.17 9.36 -10.62
CA LYS A 363 -28.02 9.82 -11.73
C LYS A 363 -28.01 8.85 -12.90
#